data_AF-A0A3L5TV93-F1
#
_entry.id   AF-A0A3L5TV93-F1
#
_cell.length_a   1.000
_cell.length_b   1.000
_cell.length_c   1.000
_cell.angle_alpha   90.00
_cell.angle_beta   90.00
_cell.angle_gamma   90.00
#
_symmetry.space_group_name_H-M   'P 1'
#
loop_
_entity.id
_entity.type
_entity.pdbx_description
1 polymer ?
#
loop_
_entity_poly.entity_id
_entity_poly.type
_entity_poly.pdbx_seq_one_letter_code
_entity_poly.pdbx_strand_id
1 'polypeptide(L)'
;MPAGRFYHARMMYAVTLGTFIINSMQFFLVSKQIGPKVIMIGRMMFDVIFFILIFAVFLFGFGVIYQATMYPNTEPGFPLFQNIIFLPYWQLYGELFLEQFYGALPDDCTENIELYSNGTMDRCPERNQINTFVLAVYMVVTHIVLVI
;
A
#
# COMPACT_ATOMS: atom_id res chain seq x y z
N MET A 1 -28.40 -21.12 11.77
CA MET A 1 -27.92 -20.06 12.69
C MET A 1 -27.35 -18.94 11.84
N PRO A 2 -27.95 -17.72 11.79
CA PRO A 2 -27.56 -16.72 10.79
C PRO A 2 -26.36 -15.91 11.31
N ALA A 3 -25.16 -16.44 11.13
CA ALA A 3 -23.90 -15.74 11.45
C ALA A 3 -23.69 -14.46 10.62
N GLY A 4 -24.33 -14.33 9.45
CA GLY A 4 -24.16 -13.19 8.55
C GLY A 4 -24.66 -11.84 9.09
N ARG A 5 -25.76 -11.81 9.86
CA ARG A 5 -26.31 -10.55 10.39
C ARG A 5 -25.42 -9.91 11.47
N PHE A 6 -24.76 -10.73 12.28
CA PHE A 6 -23.83 -10.26 13.32
C PHE A 6 -22.52 -9.73 12.73
N TYR A 7 -22.05 -10.29 11.62
CA TYR A 7 -20.85 -9.81 10.91
C TYR A 7 -21.05 -8.36 10.43
N HIS A 8 -22.14 -8.10 9.71
CA HIS A 8 -22.43 -6.75 9.23
C HIS A 8 -22.65 -5.76 10.38
N ALA A 9 -23.35 -6.17 11.45
CA ALA A 9 -23.55 -5.32 12.62
C ALA A 9 -22.22 -4.92 13.30
N ARG A 10 -21.28 -5.87 13.43
CA ARG A 10 -19.95 -5.60 14.00
C ARG A 10 -19.14 -4.64 13.12
N MET A 11 -19.18 -4.82 11.80
CA MET A 11 -18.49 -3.93 10.86
C MET A 11 -19.05 -2.51 10.90
N MET A 12 -20.38 -2.37 10.88
CA MET A 12 -21.04 -1.07 10.99
C MET A 12 -20.76 -0.38 12.33
N TYR A 13 -20.72 -1.14 13.43
CA TYR A 13 -20.36 -0.60 14.74
C TYR A 13 -18.91 -0.10 14.77
N ALA A 14 -17.96 -0.84 14.20
CA ALA A 14 -16.55 -0.42 14.10
C ALA A 14 -16.40 0.89 13.30
N VAL A 15 -17.08 1.00 12.14
CA VAL A 15 -17.07 2.22 11.33
C VAL A 15 -17.70 3.41 12.07
N THR A 16 -18.82 3.16 12.75
CA THR A 16 -19.50 4.20 13.55
C THR A 16 -18.61 4.70 14.69
N LEU A 17 -17.90 3.80 15.37
CA LEU A 17 -16.95 4.14 16.43
C LEU A 17 -15.74 4.92 15.90
N GLY A 18 -15.17 4.54 14.75
CA GLY A 18 -14.11 5.30 14.09
C GLY A 18 -14.55 6.72 13.73
N THR A 19 -15.75 6.85 13.17
CA THR A 19 -16.35 8.16 12.84
C THR A 19 -16.59 9.02 14.08
N PHE A 20 -17.01 8.40 15.19
CA PHE A 20 -17.18 9.09 16.46
C PHE A 20 -15.85 9.61 17.04
N ILE A 21 -14.75 8.85 16.90
CA ILE A 21 -13.42 9.28 17.33
C ILE A 21 -12.94 10.50 16.51
N ILE A 22 -13.13 10.48 15.18
CA ILE A 22 -12.78 11.61 14.30
C ILE A 22 -13.59 12.86 14.71
N ASN A 23 -14.89 12.71 14.99
CA ASN A 23 -15.72 13.83 15.47
C ASN A 23 -15.32 14.31 16.87
N SER A 24 -14.89 13.40 17.76
CA SER A 24 -14.35 13.76 19.08
C SER A 24 -13.11 14.67 18.98
N MET A 25 -12.35 14.58 17.88
CA MET A 25 -11.27 15.54 17.58
C MET A 25 -11.78 16.99 17.52
N GLN A 26 -13.01 17.20 17.04
CA GLN A 26 -13.60 18.53 16.98
C GLN A 26 -13.93 19.08 18.37
N PHE A 27 -14.20 18.24 19.35
CA PHE A 27 -14.40 18.67 20.74
C PHE A 27 -13.10 19.26 21.33
N PHE A 28 -11.94 18.72 20.96
CA PHE A 28 -10.64 19.28 21.36
C PHE A 28 -10.34 20.66 20.73
N LEU A 29 -11.07 21.08 19.68
CA LEU A 29 -10.96 22.44 19.11
C LEU A 29 -11.45 23.52 20.09
N VAL A 30 -12.37 23.18 21.00
CA VAL A 30 -12.94 24.13 21.99
C VAL A 30 -11.93 24.47 23.09
N SER A 31 -10.89 23.65 23.27
CA SER A 31 -9.83 23.92 24.26
C SER A 31 -8.96 25.10 23.85
N LYS A 32 -8.84 26.10 24.73
CA LYS A 32 -8.06 27.35 24.51
C LYS A 32 -6.59 27.13 24.14
N GLN A 33 -5.98 26.00 24.53
CA GLN A 33 -4.57 25.71 24.27
C GLN A 33 -4.33 24.84 23.02
N ILE A 34 -5.31 24.02 22.63
CA ILE A 34 -5.16 23.00 21.59
C ILE A 34 -5.84 23.41 20.28
N GLY A 35 -6.93 24.20 20.36
CA GLY A 35 -7.71 24.66 19.21
C GLY A 35 -6.90 25.35 18.11
N PRO A 36 -6.06 26.37 18.42
CA PRO A 36 -5.28 27.07 17.40
C PRO A 36 -4.30 26.17 16.63
N LYS A 37 -3.75 25.14 17.27
CA LYS A 37 -2.83 24.18 16.64
C LYS A 37 -3.56 23.24 15.70
N VAL A 38 -4.74 22.74 16.09
CA VAL A 38 -5.55 21.85 15.25
C VAL A 38 -6.09 22.58 14.01
N ILE A 39 -6.50 23.84 14.15
CA ILE A 39 -6.93 24.66 13.00
C ILE A 39 -5.78 24.88 12.01
N MET A 40 -4.55 25.06 12.50
CA MET A 40 -3.36 25.18 11.67
C MET A 40 -3.07 23.88 10.89
N ILE A 41 -3.13 22.72 11.56
CA ILE A 41 -2.95 21.41 10.92
C ILE A 41 -4.04 21.14 9.88
N GLY A 42 -5.29 21.48 10.19
CA GLY A 42 -6.42 21.29 9.25
C GLY A 42 -6.28 22.09 7.97
N ARG A 43 -5.63 23.27 8.00
CA ARG A 43 -5.32 24.05 6.79
C ARG A 43 -4.22 23.43 5.95
N MET A 44 -3.18 22.87 6.57
CA MET A 44 -2.11 22.17 5.85
C MET A 44 -2.56 20.82 5.27
N MET A 45 -3.66 20.24 5.77
CA MET A 45 -4.18 18.97 5.27
C MET A 45 -4.58 19.01 3.79
N PHE A 46 -5.03 20.17 3.28
CA PHE A 46 -5.36 20.31 1.85
C PHE A 46 -4.13 20.20 0.96
N ASP A 47 -3.00 20.78 1.37
CA ASP A 47 -1.74 20.66 0.65
C ASP A 47 -1.22 19.22 0.67
N VAL A 48 -1.38 18.53 1.81
CA VAL A 48 -1.03 17.11 1.97
C VAL A 48 -1.88 16.20 1.07
N ILE A 49 -3.17 16.49 0.88
CA ILE A 49 -4.03 15.69 -0.01
C ILE A 49 -3.55 15.76 -1.46
N PHE A 50 -3.21 16.97 -1.93
CA PHE A 50 -2.69 17.16 -3.29
C PHE A 50 -1.37 16.41 -3.50
N PHE A 51 -0.49 16.47 -2.50
CA PHE A 51 0.76 15.73 -2.48
C PHE A 51 0.56 14.21 -2.54
N ILE A 52 -0.37 13.65 -1.75
CA ILE A 52 -0.71 12.22 -1.76
C ILE A 52 -1.21 11.76 -3.13
N LEU A 53 -1.96 12.60 -3.86
CA LEU A 53 -2.43 12.27 -5.21
C LEU A 53 -1.27 12.12 -6.21
N ILE A 54 -0.30 13.04 -6.17
CA ILE A 54 0.90 12.95 -7.01
C ILE A 54 1.71 11.71 -6.65
N PHE A 55 1.89 11.46 -5.35
CA PHE A 55 2.59 10.28 -4.84
C PHE A 55 1.91 8.97 -5.29
N ALA A 56 0.57 8.92 -5.27
CA ALA A 56 -0.17 7.75 -5.72
C ALA A 56 0.05 7.44 -7.21
N VAL A 57 0.13 8.46 -8.07
CA VAL A 57 0.44 8.28 -9.50
C VAL A 57 1.86 7.75 -9.68
N PHE A 58 2.82 8.26 -8.90
CA PHE A 58 4.20 7.79 -8.94
C PHE A 58 4.32 6.33 -8.49
N LEU A 59 3.68 5.99 -7.36
CA LEU A 59 3.62 4.63 -6.82
C LEU A 59 2.98 3.66 -7.82
N PHE A 60 1.90 4.07 -8.48
CA PHE A 60 1.26 3.27 -9.53
C PHE A 60 2.20 3.00 -10.70
N GLY A 61 2.90 4.03 -11.20
CA GLY A 61 3.88 3.87 -12.28
C GLY A 61 5.03 2.93 -11.92
N PHE A 62 5.57 3.07 -10.70
CA PHE A 62 6.60 2.16 -10.19
C PHE A 62 6.09 0.72 -10.07
N GLY A 63 4.90 0.52 -9.50
CA GLY A 63 4.30 -0.80 -9.35
C GLY A 63 4.09 -1.50 -10.70
N VAL A 64 3.70 -0.77 -11.74
CA VAL A 64 3.57 -1.30 -13.11
C VAL A 64 4.93 -1.73 -13.67
N ILE A 65 5.95 -0.89 -13.53
CA ILE A 65 7.32 -1.21 -13.97
C ILE A 65 7.86 -2.44 -13.21
N TYR A 66 7.61 -2.50 -11.90
CA TYR A 66 8.01 -3.60 -11.05
C TYR A 66 7.36 -4.93 -11.49
N GLN A 67 6.03 -4.95 -11.64
CA GLN A 67 5.29 -6.13 -12.07
C GLN A 67 5.73 -6.58 -13.47
N ALA A 68 5.96 -5.64 -14.38
CA ALA A 68 6.40 -5.94 -15.75
C ALA A 68 7.83 -6.53 -15.79
N THR A 69 8.71 -6.14 -14.87
CA THR A 69 10.10 -6.60 -14.82
C THR A 69 10.25 -7.92 -14.07
N MET A 70 9.47 -8.13 -13.01
CA MET A 70 9.60 -9.32 -12.14
C MET A 70 8.76 -10.51 -12.58
N TYR A 71 7.62 -10.25 -13.23
CA TYR A 71 6.62 -11.27 -13.56
C TYR A 71 6.07 -11.08 -14.99
N PRO A 72 6.87 -11.41 -16.03
CA PRO A 72 6.41 -11.29 -17.41
C PRO A 72 5.19 -12.18 -17.69
N ASN A 73 4.31 -11.79 -18.61
CA ASN A 73 3.15 -12.59 -19.04
C ASN A 73 2.15 -12.94 -17.91
N THR A 74 1.92 -12.06 -16.93
CA THR A 74 0.88 -12.29 -15.92
C THR A 74 -0.50 -11.96 -16.48
N GLU A 75 -1.50 -12.82 -16.25
CA GLU A 75 -2.88 -12.54 -16.67
C GLU A 75 -3.46 -11.31 -15.95
N PRO A 76 -4.17 -10.43 -16.68
CA PRO A 76 -4.79 -9.26 -16.08
C PRO A 76 -5.94 -9.68 -15.16
N GLY A 77 -5.77 -9.46 -13.86
CA GLY A 77 -6.79 -9.75 -12.85
C GLY A 77 -6.89 -8.66 -11.78
N PHE A 78 -8.03 -8.61 -11.10
CA PHE A 78 -8.19 -7.79 -9.90
C PHE A 78 -7.11 -8.03 -8.82
N PRO A 79 -6.68 -9.28 -8.51
CA PRO A 79 -5.62 -9.51 -7.54
C PRO A 79 -4.26 -8.94 -7.98
N LEU A 80 -3.99 -8.88 -9.29
CA LEU A 80 -2.77 -8.28 -9.83
C LEU A 80 -2.73 -6.77 -9.56
N PHE A 81 -3.84 -6.07 -9.82
CA PHE A 81 -3.94 -4.64 -9.54
C PHE A 81 -3.76 -4.33 -8.05
N GLN A 82 -4.31 -5.20 -7.18
CA GLN A 82 -4.10 -5.11 -5.75
C GLN A 82 -2.60 -5.24 -5.41
N ASN A 83 -1.93 -6.28 -5.89
CA ASN A 83 -0.50 -6.48 -5.62
C ASN A 83 0.35 -5.31 -6.11
N ILE A 84 0.08 -4.75 -7.29
CA ILE A 84 0.79 -3.60 -7.87
C ILE A 84 0.78 -2.37 -6.95
N ILE A 85 -0.29 -2.14 -6.20
CA ILE A 85 -0.41 -0.97 -5.32
C ILE A 85 0.06 -1.30 -3.90
N PHE A 86 -0.32 -2.47 -3.38
CA PHE A 86 -0.04 -2.83 -1.99
C PHE A 86 1.44 -3.13 -1.75
N LEU A 87 2.15 -3.77 -2.69
CA LEU A 87 3.58 -4.07 -2.52
C LEU A 87 4.45 -2.81 -2.37
N PRO A 88 4.44 -1.85 -3.31
CA PRO A 88 5.25 -0.64 -3.18
C PRO A 88 4.79 0.27 -2.03
N TYR A 89 3.52 0.19 -1.64
CA TYR A 89 3.03 0.83 -0.42
C TYR A 89 3.72 0.27 0.84
N TRP A 90 3.81 -1.05 1.00
CA TRP A 90 4.53 -1.66 2.13
C TRP A 90 6.03 -1.36 2.10
N GLN A 91 6.65 -1.31 0.92
CA GLN A 91 8.05 -0.91 0.76
C GLN A 91 8.33 0.50 1.29
N LEU A 92 7.36 1.42 1.19
CA LEU A 92 7.48 2.76 1.76
C LEU A 92 7.62 2.72 3.30
N TYR A 93 6.95 1.77 3.96
CA TYR A 93 7.02 1.59 5.41
C TYR A 93 8.27 0.84 5.88
N GLY A 94 9.16 0.45 4.96
CA GLY A 94 10.42 -0.23 5.27
C GLY A 94 10.40 -1.75 5.06
N GLU A 95 9.26 -2.32 4.67
CA GLU A 95 9.15 -3.75 4.33
C GLU A 95 9.61 -3.96 2.88
N LEU A 96 10.93 -4.09 2.70
CA LEU A 96 11.55 -4.08 1.37
C LEU A 96 11.49 -5.44 0.64
N PHE A 97 10.93 -6.48 1.28
CA PHE A 97 10.79 -7.87 0.76
C PHE A 97 12.04 -8.39 0.03
N LEU A 98 13.24 -8.09 0.56
CA LEU A 98 14.53 -8.37 -0.10
C LEU A 98 14.72 -9.85 -0.48
N GLU A 99 14.10 -10.76 0.26
CA GLU A 99 14.05 -12.19 -0.04
C GLU A 99 13.55 -12.49 -1.47
N GLN A 100 12.54 -11.74 -1.94
CA GLN A 100 12.01 -11.85 -3.31
C GLN A 100 12.96 -11.27 -4.35
N PHE A 101 13.77 -10.28 -3.99
CA PHE A 101 14.71 -9.62 -4.91
C PHE A 101 16.02 -10.39 -5.07
N TYR A 102 16.52 -11.01 -4.00
CA TYR A 102 17.79 -11.75 -4.01
C TYR A 102 17.63 -13.23 -4.39
N GLY A 103 16.40 -13.69 -4.65
CA GLY A 103 16.12 -15.07 -5.05
C GLY A 103 16.26 -16.06 -3.88
N ALA A 104 16.10 -15.59 -2.65
CA ALA A 104 16.07 -16.42 -1.46
C ALA A 104 14.62 -16.72 -1.09
N LEU A 105 13.85 -17.30 -2.01
CA LEU A 105 12.58 -17.92 -1.65
C LEU A 105 12.83 -19.37 -1.23
N PRO A 106 11.98 -19.95 -0.35
CA PRO A 106 11.96 -21.39 -0.12
C PRO A 106 11.76 -22.15 -1.44
N ASP A 107 12.26 -23.38 -1.53
CA ASP A 107 12.28 -24.26 -2.73
C ASP A 107 10.90 -24.56 -3.39
N ASP A 108 9.83 -23.86 -3.01
CA ASP A 108 8.42 -24.14 -3.31
C ASP A 108 7.76 -22.99 -4.11
N CYS A 109 8.47 -22.43 -5.10
CA CYS A 109 7.90 -21.49 -6.06
C CYS A 109 7.70 -22.16 -7.44
N THR A 110 6.72 -21.68 -8.21
CA THR A 110 6.37 -22.28 -9.51
C THR A 110 6.31 -21.26 -10.64
N GLU A 111 6.67 -21.67 -11.86
CA GLU A 111 6.48 -20.88 -13.08
C GLU A 111 5.17 -21.23 -13.81
N ASN A 112 4.45 -22.26 -13.34
CA ASN A 112 3.23 -22.74 -13.98
C ASN A 112 2.04 -21.83 -13.68
N ILE A 113 1.29 -21.46 -14.72
CA ILE A 113 0.15 -20.54 -14.63
C ILE A 113 -0.97 -21.08 -13.72
N GLU A 114 -1.27 -22.38 -13.83
CA GLU A 114 -2.37 -23.00 -13.09
C GLU A 114 -2.11 -23.07 -11.58
N LEU A 115 -0.86 -23.27 -11.16
CA LEU A 115 -0.51 -23.41 -9.75
C LEU A 115 -0.51 -22.07 -9.01
N TYR A 116 -0.03 -20.98 -9.64
CA TYR A 116 -0.11 -19.65 -9.04
C TYR A 116 -1.53 -19.07 -9.10
N SER A 117 -2.28 -19.30 -10.19
CA SER A 117 -3.64 -18.76 -10.32
C SER A 117 -4.61 -19.36 -9.30
N ASN A 118 -4.34 -20.58 -8.84
CA ASN A 118 -5.13 -21.26 -7.82
C ASN A 118 -4.67 -20.94 -6.39
N GLY A 119 -3.63 -20.11 -6.22
CA GLY A 119 -3.06 -19.73 -4.92
C GLY A 119 -2.41 -20.88 -4.16
N THR A 120 -2.03 -21.96 -4.86
CA THR A 120 -1.39 -23.14 -4.23
C THR A 120 0.10 -22.94 -3.99
N MET A 121 0.77 -22.16 -4.84
CA MET A 121 2.20 -21.85 -4.77
C MET A 121 2.46 -20.45 -5.33
N ASP A 122 3.45 -19.75 -4.76
CA ASP A 122 3.84 -18.42 -5.22
C ASP A 122 4.69 -18.47 -6.49
N ARG A 123 4.65 -17.38 -7.28
CA ARG A 123 5.39 -17.28 -8.53
C ARG A 123 6.86 -16.93 -8.25
N CYS A 124 7.79 -17.63 -8.89
CA CYS A 124 9.21 -17.31 -8.78
C CYS A 124 9.52 -15.92 -9.40
N PRO A 125 10.20 -15.02 -8.67
CA PRO A 125 10.61 -13.73 -9.22
C PRO A 125 11.78 -13.89 -10.20
N GLU A 126 11.72 -13.20 -11.34
CA GLU A 126 12.86 -13.15 -12.27
C GLU A 126 14.00 -12.29 -11.69
N ARG A 127 15.17 -12.90 -11.51
CA ARG A 127 16.34 -12.20 -10.99
C ARG A 127 16.96 -11.33 -12.07
N ASN A 128 16.72 -10.03 -12.00
CA ASN A 128 17.32 -9.04 -12.89
C ASN A 128 17.96 -7.87 -12.12
N GLN A 129 19.13 -7.39 -12.56
CA GLN A 129 19.82 -6.25 -11.94
C GLN A 129 19.02 -4.94 -12.06
N ILE A 130 18.16 -4.85 -13.07
CA ILE A 130 17.28 -3.69 -13.30
C ILE A 130 16.36 -3.48 -12.09
N ASN A 131 15.83 -4.56 -11.52
CA ASN A 131 14.88 -4.48 -10.44
C ASN A 131 15.51 -3.89 -9.15
N THR A 132 16.76 -4.25 -8.84
CA THR A 132 17.51 -3.63 -7.74
C THR A 132 17.73 -2.14 -7.97
N PHE A 133 18.04 -1.73 -9.21
CA PHE A 133 18.22 -0.32 -9.54
C PHE A 133 16.89 0.46 -9.43
N VAL A 134 15.80 -0.11 -9.94
CA VAL A 134 14.45 0.47 -9.89
C VAL A 134 14.01 0.67 -8.45
N LEU A 135 14.21 -0.32 -7.57
CA LEU A 135 13.94 -0.20 -6.13
C LEU A 135 14.77 0.91 -5.46
N ALA A 136 16.07 1.02 -5.80
CA ALA A 136 16.93 2.06 -5.25
C ALA A 136 16.48 3.46 -5.66
N VAL A 137 16.14 3.65 -6.94
CA VAL A 137 15.58 4.91 -7.44
C VAL A 137 14.25 5.23 -6.76
N TYR A 138 13.38 4.25 -6.59
CA TYR A 138 12.11 4.42 -5.88
C TYR A 138 12.32 4.89 -4.45
N MET A 139 13.18 4.25 -3.67
CA MET A 139 13.46 4.65 -2.28
C MET A 139 13.98 6.08 -2.19
N VAL A 140 14.85 6.50 -3.12
CA VAL A 140 15.35 7.88 -3.16
C VAL A 140 14.23 8.86 -3.51
N VAL A 141 13.45 8.58 -4.56
CA VAL A 141 12.38 9.49 -5.00
C VAL A 141 11.29 9.58 -3.94
N THR A 142 10.87 8.47 -3.33
CA THR A 142 9.86 8.51 -2.27
C THR A 142 10.33 9.30 -1.07
N HIS A 143 11.57 9.15 -0.62
CA HIS A 143 12.09 9.94 0.49
C HIS A 143 12.19 11.43 0.14
N ILE A 144 12.64 11.79 -1.06
CA ILE A 144 12.72 13.19 -1.49
C ILE A 144 11.33 13.80 -1.57
N VAL A 145 10.38 13.08 -2.20
CA VAL A 145 9.00 13.53 -2.33
C VAL A 145 8.39 13.66 -0.94
N LEU A 146 8.44 12.65 -0.08
CA LEU A 146 7.77 12.64 1.24
C LEU A 146 8.33 13.65 2.26
N VAL A 147 9.58 14.09 2.08
CA VAL A 147 10.24 15.08 2.94
C VAL A 147 9.97 16.52 2.50
N ILE A 148 9.60 16.72 1.22
CA ILE A 148 9.29 18.03 0.61
C ILE A 148 7.79 18.33 0.70
#